data_AF-A0A7T5E250-F1
#
_entry.id   AF-A0A7T5E250-F1
#
_cell.length_a   1.000
_cell.length_b   1.000
_cell.length_c   1.000
_cell.angle_alpha   90.00
_cell.angle_beta   90.00
_cell.angle_gamma   90.00
#
_symmetry.space_group_name_H-M   'P 1'
#
loop_
_entity.id
_entity.type
_entity.pdbx_description
1 polymer ?
#
loop_
_entity_poly.entity_id
_entity_poly.type
_entity_poly.pdbx_seq_one_letter_code
_entity_poly.pdbx_strand_id
1 'polypeptide(L)'
;MDYRLGWPSLGLVASLGLLPALPASPVYPQDQPLAHRVIIIHRPTPWPHPWPYPQPQPPATRVRVEFDALGTDWGAVYLDGRLIYQPHNFNRRHTVHLQPGGYRLEVTGVVRSDRWASGYLDIGRDNSQIVVIRFSKTGGVSVSGSPEVWIPD
;
A
#
# COMPACT_ATOMS: atom_id res chain seq x y z
N MET A 1 51.46 14.89 24.26
CA MET A 1 52.48 14.02 23.64
C MET A 1 52.90 13.06 24.75
N ASP A 2 52.59 11.76 24.71
CA ASP A 2 52.30 10.93 23.52
C ASP A 2 51.17 9.91 23.69
N TYR A 3 50.54 9.58 22.55
CA TYR A 3 49.55 8.52 22.45
C TYR A 3 50.25 7.16 22.30
N ARG A 4 49.95 6.19 23.17
CA ARG A 4 50.35 4.78 22.95
C ARG A 4 49.18 3.96 22.41
N LEU A 5 48.96 4.11 21.10
CA LEU A 5 48.20 3.17 20.30
C LEU A 5 49.04 1.89 20.14
N GLY A 6 48.56 0.74 20.65
CA GLY A 6 49.36 -0.46 20.84
C GLY A 6 48.74 -1.74 20.26
N TRP A 7 48.55 -1.79 18.94
CA TRP A 7 48.31 -3.01 18.14
C TRP A 7 49.29 -2.93 16.95
N PRO A 8 50.06 -3.99 16.62
CA PRO A 8 49.57 -5.20 15.93
C PRO A 8 50.30 -6.50 16.46
N SER A 9 50.13 -7.76 15.99
CA SER A 9 49.11 -8.51 15.21
C SER A 9 49.49 -10.03 15.19
N LEU A 10 48.77 -10.85 14.43
CA LEU A 10 49.21 -12.14 13.83
C LEU A 10 49.45 -13.35 14.75
N GLY A 11 48.38 -14.12 14.99
CA GLY A 11 48.44 -15.57 15.24
C GLY A 11 48.15 -16.36 13.95
N LEU A 12 48.83 -17.49 13.75
CA LEU A 12 48.81 -18.29 12.52
C LEU A 12 47.61 -19.25 12.38
N VAL A 13 47.04 -19.29 11.16
CA VAL A 13 46.90 -20.45 10.23
C VAL A 13 46.25 -21.79 10.69
N ALA A 14 45.57 -22.42 9.71
CA ALA A 14 45.00 -23.77 9.66
C ALA A 14 43.56 -23.91 10.24
N SER A 15 42.64 -24.68 9.63
CA SER A 15 42.82 -25.78 8.66
C SER A 15 41.78 -25.78 7.52
N LEU A 16 42.12 -26.43 6.40
CA LEU A 16 41.14 -26.78 5.36
C LEU A 16 40.10 -27.75 5.92
N GLY A 17 38.82 -27.45 5.68
CA GLY A 17 37.72 -28.42 5.75
C GLY A 17 37.06 -28.54 4.38
N LEU A 18 37.46 -29.53 3.57
CA LEU A 18 36.67 -29.90 2.40
C LEU A 18 35.36 -30.52 2.87
N LEU A 19 34.23 -29.87 2.57
CA LEU A 19 32.92 -30.51 2.59
C LEU A 19 32.52 -30.87 1.15
N PRO A 20 31.98 -32.08 0.90
CA PRO A 20 31.65 -32.53 -0.43
C PRO A 20 30.47 -31.74 -1.02
N ALA A 21 30.49 -31.55 -2.33
CA ALA A 21 29.41 -30.92 -3.08
C ALA A 21 28.11 -31.74 -2.94
N LEU A 22 27.05 -31.10 -2.43
CA LEU A 22 25.70 -31.67 -2.48
C LEU A 22 25.15 -31.56 -3.90
N PRO A 23 24.50 -32.61 -4.43
CA PRO A 23 23.92 -32.58 -5.77
C PRO A 23 22.77 -31.57 -5.85
N ALA A 24 22.59 -30.98 -7.03
CA ALA A 24 21.49 -30.06 -7.30
C ALA A 24 20.13 -30.72 -7.03
N SER A 25 19.37 -30.20 -6.08
CA SER A 25 17.98 -30.61 -5.86
C SER A 25 17.15 -30.26 -7.11
N PRO A 26 16.33 -31.20 -7.63
CA PRO A 26 15.53 -30.95 -8.81
C PRO A 26 14.46 -29.87 -8.57
N VAL A 27 14.15 -29.14 -9.63
CA VAL A 27 13.11 -28.12 -9.69
C VAL A 27 11.75 -28.74 -9.34
N TYR A 28 11.15 -28.26 -8.25
CA TYR A 28 9.69 -28.33 -8.11
C TYR A 28 9.11 -27.12 -8.87
N PRO A 29 8.29 -27.32 -9.92
CA PRO A 29 7.47 -26.24 -10.42
C PRO A 29 6.52 -25.83 -9.28
N GLN A 30 6.60 -24.59 -8.81
CA GLN A 30 5.50 -24.06 -8.01
C GLN A 30 4.24 -24.11 -8.87
N ASP A 31 3.22 -24.81 -8.38
CA ASP A 31 1.86 -24.70 -8.91
C ASP A 31 1.49 -23.22 -8.93
N GLN A 32 1.48 -22.65 -10.13
CA GLN A 32 0.75 -21.42 -10.38
C GLN A 32 -0.69 -21.73 -9.98
N PRO A 33 -1.35 -20.95 -9.08
CA PRO A 33 -2.78 -21.08 -8.93
C PRO A 33 -3.38 -20.76 -10.29
N LEU A 34 -3.89 -21.81 -10.94
CA LEU A 34 -4.44 -21.78 -12.29
C LEU A 34 -5.32 -20.54 -12.41
N ALA A 35 -4.97 -19.63 -13.30
CA ALA A 35 -5.83 -18.52 -13.66
C ALA A 35 -7.22 -19.12 -13.92
N HIS A 36 -8.23 -18.67 -13.16
CA HIS A 36 -9.60 -19.16 -13.29
C HIS A 36 -10.14 -18.76 -14.68
N ARG A 37 -9.78 -19.57 -15.68
CA ARG A 37 -10.34 -19.52 -17.02
C ARG A 37 -11.75 -20.06 -16.87
N VAL A 38 -12.67 -19.18 -16.52
CA VAL A 38 -14.11 -19.45 -16.55
C VAL A 38 -14.47 -19.78 -17.99
N ILE A 39 -14.45 -21.07 -18.31
CA ILE A 39 -14.97 -21.57 -19.58
C ILE A 39 -16.49 -21.41 -19.47
N ILE A 40 -17.01 -20.30 -20.00
CA ILE A 40 -18.44 -20.11 -20.18
C ILE A 40 -18.88 -21.11 -21.24
N ILE A 41 -19.29 -22.30 -20.81
CA ILE A 41 -19.87 -23.32 -21.68
C ILE A 41 -21.25 -22.81 -22.08
N HIS A 42 -21.32 -22.12 -23.22
CA HIS A 42 -22.57 -21.73 -23.87
C HIS A 42 -23.31 -22.99 -24.34
N ARG A 43 -24.06 -23.63 -23.44
CA ARG A 43 -25.11 -24.57 -23.83
C ARG A 43 -26.26 -23.75 -24.42
N PRO A 44 -26.69 -23.99 -25.68
CA PRO A 44 -27.83 -23.30 -26.25
C PRO A 44 -29.12 -23.84 -25.61
N THR A 45 -29.68 -23.10 -24.64
CA THR A 45 -30.96 -23.42 -24.00
C THR A 45 -32.12 -23.01 -24.91
N PRO A 46 -33.01 -23.91 -25.36
CA PRO A 46 -33.92 -23.63 -26.46
C PRO A 46 -35.37 -23.27 -26.03
N TRP A 47 -35.58 -22.32 -25.11
CA TRP A 47 -36.93 -21.83 -24.78
C TRP A 47 -36.97 -20.31 -24.43
N PRO A 48 -38.06 -19.58 -24.76
CA PRO A 48 -38.15 -18.14 -24.57
C PRO A 48 -38.81 -17.77 -23.24
N HIS A 49 -38.11 -17.02 -22.39
CA HIS A 49 -38.66 -16.44 -21.16
C HIS A 49 -38.34 -14.94 -21.07
N PRO A 50 -39.36 -14.05 -21.02
CA PRO A 50 -39.18 -12.61 -20.91
C PRO A 50 -39.03 -12.20 -19.44
N TRP A 51 -37.95 -12.64 -18.79
CA TRP A 51 -37.55 -12.13 -17.48
C TRP A 51 -36.17 -11.50 -17.62
N PRO A 52 -35.98 -10.22 -17.26
CA PRO A 52 -34.63 -9.68 -17.13
C PRO A 52 -33.97 -10.45 -15.98
N TYR A 53 -33.02 -11.32 -16.32
CA TYR A 53 -32.14 -11.93 -15.31
C TYR A 53 -31.59 -10.79 -14.45
N PRO A 54 -31.63 -10.88 -13.11
CA PRO A 54 -30.97 -9.90 -12.26
C PRO A 54 -29.48 -9.95 -12.59
N GLN A 55 -29.05 -9.01 -13.42
CA GLN A 55 -27.68 -8.91 -13.88
C GLN A 55 -26.82 -8.74 -12.64
N PRO A 56 -25.82 -9.62 -12.39
CA PRO A 56 -24.99 -9.49 -11.21
C PRO A 56 -24.41 -8.09 -11.19
N GLN A 57 -24.82 -7.28 -10.20
CA GLN A 57 -24.29 -5.94 -10.04
C GLN A 57 -22.78 -6.12 -9.90
N PRO A 58 -21.96 -5.49 -10.76
CA PRO A 58 -20.51 -5.61 -10.63
C PRO A 58 -20.14 -5.22 -9.20
N PRO A 59 -19.30 -6.01 -8.50
CA PRO A 59 -18.99 -5.75 -7.11
C PRO A 59 -18.50 -4.31 -6.98
N ALA A 60 -19.15 -3.52 -6.13
CA ALA A 60 -18.86 -2.08 -6.02
C ALA A 60 -17.35 -1.90 -5.81
N THR A 61 -16.67 -1.32 -6.81
CA THR A 61 -15.21 -1.29 -6.93
C THR A 61 -14.61 -0.36 -5.89
N ARG A 62 -14.55 -0.82 -4.64
CA ARG A 62 -13.99 -0.05 -3.53
C ARG A 62 -12.47 0.02 -3.67
N VAL A 63 -11.94 1.24 -3.59
CA VAL A 63 -10.50 1.49 -3.58
C VAL A 63 -10.01 1.50 -2.13
N ARG A 64 -8.92 0.79 -1.86
CA ARG A 64 -8.27 0.74 -0.56
C ARG A 64 -7.37 1.96 -0.40
N VAL A 65 -7.67 2.81 0.57
CA VAL A 65 -6.82 3.98 0.88
C VAL A 65 -6.09 3.72 2.19
N GLU A 66 -4.77 3.71 2.13
CA GLU A 66 -3.86 3.52 3.26
C GLU A 66 -3.24 4.86 3.67
N PHE A 67 -3.53 5.30 4.89
CA PHE A 67 -2.91 6.46 5.53
C PHE A 67 -1.69 5.98 6.33
N ASP A 68 -0.50 6.20 5.79
CA ASP A 68 0.78 5.83 6.40
C ASP A 68 1.33 7.05 7.15
N ALA A 69 1.17 7.01 8.47
CA ALA A 69 1.46 8.13 9.33
C ALA A 69 2.92 8.00 9.80
N LEU A 70 3.79 8.98 9.47
CA LEU A 70 5.26 8.90 9.61
C LEU A 70 5.86 9.97 10.55
N GLY A 71 6.83 9.58 11.38
CA GLY A 71 7.52 10.47 12.33
C GLY A 71 7.12 10.24 13.79
N THR A 72 7.12 11.32 14.59
CA THR A 72 6.84 11.25 16.04
C THR A 72 5.83 12.27 16.56
N ASP A 73 5.37 13.21 15.72
CA ASP A 73 4.33 14.19 16.06
C ASP A 73 2.96 13.53 16.32
N TRP A 74 1.91 14.35 16.50
CA TRP A 74 0.50 13.94 16.50
C TRP A 74 -0.28 14.73 15.46
N GLY A 75 -1.33 14.13 14.89
CA GLY A 75 -2.16 14.82 13.92
C GLY A 75 -3.45 14.09 13.56
N ALA A 76 -4.15 14.65 12.58
CA ALA A 76 -5.48 14.25 12.18
C ALA A 76 -5.63 14.32 10.65
N VAL A 77 -6.41 13.38 10.11
CA VAL A 77 -6.78 13.31 8.70
C VAL A 77 -8.29 13.44 8.58
N TYR A 78 -8.72 14.35 7.71
CA TYR A 78 -10.12 14.59 7.38
C TYR A 78 -10.37 14.26 5.91
N LEU A 79 -11.48 13.58 5.63
CA LEU A 79 -12.06 13.46 4.29
C LEU A 79 -13.41 14.17 4.28
N ASP A 80 -13.60 15.08 3.33
CA ASP A 80 -14.80 15.92 3.20
C ASP A 80 -15.18 16.63 4.52
N GLY A 81 -14.15 17.08 5.26
CA GLY A 81 -14.28 17.72 6.57
C GLY A 81 -14.61 16.78 7.73
N ARG A 82 -14.83 15.48 7.49
CA ARG A 82 -15.06 14.46 8.52
C ARG A 82 -13.74 13.83 8.97
N LEU A 83 -13.50 13.81 10.28
CA LEU A 83 -12.35 13.11 10.86
C LEU A 83 -12.46 11.61 10.56
N ILE A 84 -11.46 11.06 9.88
CA ILE A 84 -11.36 9.62 9.57
C ILE A 84 -10.25 8.92 10.34
N TYR A 85 -9.17 9.63 10.68
CA TYR A 85 -8.01 9.05 11.34
C TYR A 85 -7.30 10.09 12.20
N GLN A 86 -7.00 9.73 13.45
CA GLN A 86 -6.23 10.57 14.38
C GLN A 86 -5.11 9.73 15.03
N PRO A 87 -3.95 9.59 14.37
CA PRO A 87 -2.79 8.92 14.94
C PRO A 87 -2.31 9.64 16.22
N HIS A 88 -2.40 8.93 17.34
CA HIS A 88 -1.81 9.34 18.62
C HIS A 88 -0.29 9.08 18.67
N ASN A 89 0.29 8.54 17.59
CA ASN A 89 1.71 8.33 17.36
C ASN A 89 1.93 8.06 15.85
N PHE A 90 2.84 8.80 15.21
CA PHE A 90 3.15 8.74 13.78
C PHE A 90 4.07 7.56 13.34
N ASN A 91 3.76 6.36 13.81
CA ASN A 91 4.30 5.14 13.21
C ASN A 91 3.19 4.08 13.12
N ARG A 92 2.10 4.48 12.48
CA ARG A 92 0.84 3.73 12.42
C ARG A 92 0.18 3.89 11.07
N ARG A 93 -0.32 2.77 10.54
CA ARG A 93 -1.14 2.76 9.33
C ARG A 93 -2.62 2.67 9.67
N HIS A 94 -3.44 3.39 8.92
CA HIS A 94 -4.90 3.23 8.93
C HIS A 94 -5.41 2.98 7.52
N THR A 95 -6.42 2.13 7.38
CA THR A 95 -6.94 1.71 6.07
C THR A 95 -8.44 1.93 6.01
N VAL A 96 -8.89 2.65 4.99
CA VAL A 96 -10.31 2.83 4.66
C VAL A 96 -10.60 2.25 3.28
N HIS A 97 -11.87 1.97 2.99
CA HIS A 97 -12.33 1.56 1.68
C HIS A 97 -13.35 2.57 1.18
N LEU A 98 -12.98 3.32 0.15
CA LEU A 98 -13.80 4.37 -0.44
C LEU A 98 -14.41 3.89 -1.76
N GLN A 99 -15.47 4.55 -2.21
CA GLN A 99 -15.95 4.37 -3.58
C GLN A 99 -15.04 5.17 -4.53
N PRO A 100 -15.05 4.89 -5.84
CA PRO A 100 -14.43 5.77 -6.82
C PRO A 100 -15.11 7.14 -6.79
N GLY A 101 -14.33 8.22 -6.86
CA GLY A 101 -14.82 9.60 -6.79
C GLY A 101 -13.81 10.60 -6.26
N GLY A 102 -14.19 11.88 -6.31
CA GLY A 102 -13.43 12.99 -5.76
C GLY A 102 -13.68 13.19 -4.27
N TYR A 103 -12.61 13.29 -3.48
CA TYR A 103 -12.65 13.51 -2.02
C TYR A 103 -11.75 14.69 -1.63
N ARG A 104 -12.22 15.54 -0.70
CA ARG A 104 -11.41 16.63 -0.12
C ARG A 104 -10.57 16.09 1.03
N LEU A 105 -9.25 16.06 0.88
CA LEU A 105 -8.32 15.67 1.95
C LEU A 105 -7.80 16.89 2.71
N GLU A 106 -7.79 16.83 4.03
CA GLU A 106 -7.04 17.74 4.89
C GLU A 106 -6.20 16.93 5.89
N VAL A 107 -4.92 17.30 6.02
CA VAL A 107 -4.00 16.74 6.99
C VAL A 107 -3.52 17.85 7.92
N THR A 108 -3.68 17.65 9.22
CA THR A 108 -3.38 18.65 10.25
C THR A 108 -2.62 18.04 11.43
N GLY A 109 -2.04 18.89 12.27
CA GLY A 109 -1.57 18.51 13.61
C GLY A 109 -2.73 18.28 14.58
N VAL A 110 -2.44 18.38 15.88
CA VAL A 110 -3.41 18.15 16.98
C VAL A 110 -4.64 19.06 16.89
N VAL A 111 -4.45 20.28 16.38
CA VAL A 111 -5.50 21.26 16.14
C VAL A 111 -5.68 21.49 14.65
N ARG A 112 -6.92 21.62 14.18
CA ARG A 112 -7.23 21.76 12.74
C ARG A 112 -6.64 23.04 12.11
N SER A 113 -6.28 24.03 12.91
CA SER A 113 -5.57 25.24 12.46
C SER A 113 -4.09 25.00 12.10
N ASP A 114 -3.45 23.96 12.65
CA ASP A 114 -2.11 23.51 12.28
C ASP A 114 -2.21 22.63 11.03
N ARG A 115 -2.59 23.21 9.89
CA ARG A 115 -2.78 22.48 8.62
C ARG A 115 -1.44 22.25 7.93
N TRP A 116 -1.13 20.98 7.65
CA TRP A 116 0.12 20.56 7.01
C TRP A 116 -0.04 20.39 5.50
N ALA A 117 -1.22 19.96 5.05
CA ALA A 117 -1.58 19.90 3.64
C ALA A 117 -3.11 19.88 3.47
N SER A 118 -3.59 20.32 2.31
CA SER A 118 -4.94 20.04 1.83
C SER A 118 -4.97 20.02 0.30
N GLY A 119 -6.02 19.43 -0.24
CA GLY A 119 -6.18 19.22 -1.67
C GLY A 119 -7.29 18.22 -1.98
N TYR A 120 -7.39 17.81 -3.25
CA TYR A 120 -8.36 16.84 -3.72
C TYR A 120 -7.69 15.51 -4.09
N LEU A 121 -8.36 14.42 -3.72
CA LEU A 121 -8.06 13.06 -4.15
C LEU A 121 -9.04 12.65 -5.25
N ASP A 122 -8.57 12.28 -6.45
CA ASP A 122 -9.40 11.66 -7.50
C ASP A 122 -9.17 10.14 -7.49
N ILE A 123 -10.11 9.41 -6.88
CA ILE A 123 -9.93 8.00 -6.53
C ILE A 123 -10.62 7.10 -7.56
N GLY A 124 -9.88 6.13 -8.11
CA GLY A 124 -10.41 5.17 -9.10
C GLY A 124 -10.48 5.71 -10.53
N ARG A 125 -9.84 6.85 -10.82
CA ARG A 125 -9.51 7.27 -12.19
C ARG A 125 -8.47 6.35 -12.81
N ASP A 126 -7.39 6.06 -12.07
CA ASP A 126 -6.47 5.00 -12.45
C ASP A 126 -7.06 3.63 -12.07
N ASN A 127 -6.68 2.58 -12.79
CA ASN A 127 -7.08 1.20 -12.44
C ASN A 127 -6.42 0.70 -11.12
N SER A 128 -5.90 1.60 -10.29
CA SER A 128 -5.30 1.26 -9.01
C SER A 128 -6.37 0.98 -7.98
N GLN A 129 -6.35 -0.23 -7.43
CA GLN A 129 -7.21 -0.60 -6.31
C GLN A 129 -6.65 -0.14 -4.95
N ILE A 130 -5.46 0.47 -4.93
CA ILE A 130 -4.76 0.88 -3.71
C ILE A 130 -4.15 2.28 -3.89
N VAL A 131 -4.45 3.20 -2.97
CA VAL A 131 -3.81 4.52 -2.86
C VAL A 131 -3.14 4.58 -1.49
N VAL A 132 -1.84 4.92 -1.43
CA VAL A 132 -1.13 5.10 -0.16
C VAL A 132 -0.78 6.57 0.02
N ILE A 133 -1.28 7.16 1.09
CA ILE A 133 -1.08 8.57 1.46
C ILE A 133 -0.13 8.56 2.65
N ARG A 134 1.14 8.90 2.42
CA ARG A 134 2.15 9.02 3.46
C ARG A 134 2.28 10.46 3.91
N PHE A 135 2.28 10.69 5.22
CA PHE A 135 2.29 12.05 5.74
C PHE A 135 3.08 12.21 7.04
N SER A 136 3.70 13.37 7.18
CA SER A 136 4.45 13.80 8.37
C SER A 136 4.51 15.32 8.46
N LYS A 137 4.81 15.87 9.64
CA LYS A 137 4.89 17.32 9.83
C LYS A 137 5.98 17.99 9.00
N THR A 138 7.13 17.31 8.84
CA THR A 138 8.31 17.84 8.15
C THR A 138 8.39 17.45 6.67
N GLY A 139 7.80 16.31 6.30
CA GLY A 139 7.76 15.81 4.91
C GLY A 139 6.47 16.14 4.16
N GLY A 140 5.50 16.81 4.78
CA GLY A 140 4.21 17.13 4.18
C GLY A 140 3.37 15.89 3.88
N VAL A 141 2.68 15.88 2.73
CA VAL A 141 1.90 14.75 2.21
C VAL A 141 2.50 14.28 0.89
N SER A 142 2.65 12.96 0.75
CA SER A 142 2.99 12.29 -0.51
C SER A 142 1.97 11.19 -0.78
N VAL A 143 1.51 11.09 -2.02
CA VAL A 143 0.54 10.08 -2.45
C VAL A 143 1.20 9.18 -3.47
N SER A 144 1.14 7.85 -3.25
CA SER A 144 1.61 6.87 -4.23
C SER A 144 0.45 6.36 -5.08
N GLY A 145 0.62 6.42 -6.39
CA GLY A 145 -0.37 6.05 -7.41
C GLY A 145 -0.04 6.78 -8.70
N SER A 146 -1.02 6.97 -9.58
CA SER A 146 -0.90 7.97 -10.64
C SER A 146 -0.72 9.38 -10.04
N PRO A 147 0.15 10.25 -10.62
CA PRO A 147 0.31 11.63 -10.15
C PRO A 147 -0.98 12.45 -10.24
N GLU A 148 -1.95 12.04 -11.05
CA GLU A 148 -3.26 12.68 -11.17
C GLU A 148 -4.19 12.42 -9.96
N VAL A 149 -3.88 11.45 -9.10
CA VAL A 149 -4.70 11.11 -7.93
C VAL A 149 -4.67 12.20 -6.87
N TRP A 150 -3.65 13.07 -6.85
CA TRP A 150 -3.48 14.11 -5.82
C TRP A 150 -3.31 15.50 -6.42
N ILE A 151 -4.25 16.39 -6.11
CA ILE A 151 -4.26 17.78 -6.52
C ILE A 151 -4.14 18.65 -5.26
N PRO A 152 -2.93 19.11 -4.87
CA PRO A 152 -2.76 20.01 -3.73
C PRO A 152 -3.35 21.40 -3.99
N ASP A 153 -3.71 22.11 -2.91
CA ASP A 153 -4.05 23.54 -2.94
C ASP A 153 -2.81 24.47 -3.06
#